data_AF-A0A6I5NWZ6-F1
#
_entry.id   AF-A0A6I5NWZ6-F1
#
_cell.length_a   1.000
_cell.length_b   1.000
_cell.length_c   1.000
_cell.angle_alpha   90.00
_cell.angle_beta   90.00
_cell.angle_gamma   90.00
#
_symmetry.space_group_name_H-M   'P 1'
#
loop_
_entity.id
_entity.type
_entity.pdbx_description
1 polymer ?
#
loop_
_entity_poly.entity_id
_entity_poly.type
_entity_poly.pdbx_seq_one_letter_code
_entity_poly.pdbx_strand_id
1 'polypeptide(L)' 'MINTIAEFAKAQGCKNAYEFWKVTGLSQPTTYRLYNDPSAYPSKETQEAICKAFNAQPGEFLRYVPDDNEDE' A
#
# COMPACT_ATOMS: atom_id res chain seq x y z
N MET A 1 9.49 -7.47 -5.06
CA MET A 1 8.65 -7.03 -3.91
C MET A 1 7.63 -6.03 -4.43
N ILE A 2 6.36 -6.20 -4.08
CA ILE A 2 5.25 -5.35 -4.51
C ILE A 2 4.51 -4.78 -3.29
N ASN A 3 3.83 -3.66 -3.48
CA ASN A 3 2.84 -3.20 -2.51
C ASN A 3 1.47 -3.85 -2.81
N THR A 4 0.67 -4.04 -1.78
CA THR A 4 -0.71 -4.51 -1.84
C THR A 4 -1.67 -3.48 -1.21
N ILE A 5 -1.30 -2.19 -1.29
CA ILE A 5 -1.98 -1.12 -0.55
C ILE A 5 -3.45 -1.00 -0.96
N ALA A 6 -3.79 -1.17 -2.25
CA ALA A 6 -5.18 -1.15 -2.69
C ALA A 6 -6.02 -2.26 -2.08
N GLU A 7 -5.47 -3.48 -2.00
CA GLU A 7 -6.15 -4.64 -1.42
C GLU A 7 -6.30 -4.47 0.09
N PHE A 8 -5.21 -4.08 0.75
CA PHE A 8 -5.18 -3.77 2.17
C PHE A 8 -6.21 -2.68 2.54
N ALA A 9 -6.23 -1.56 1.82
CA ALA A 9 -7.16 -0.46 2.07
C ALA A 9 -8.62 -0.91 1.95
N LYS A 10 -8.95 -1.73 0.96
CA LYS A 10 -10.29 -2.30 0.79
C LYS A 10 -10.66 -3.24 1.94
N ALA A 11 -9.72 -4.08 2.40
CA ALA A 11 -9.92 -4.95 3.56
C ALA A 11 -10.15 -4.15 4.86
N GLN A 12 -9.55 -2.97 4.98
CA GLN A 12 -9.75 -2.04 6.09
C GLN A 12 -11.00 -1.14 5.95
N GLY A 13 -11.80 -1.33 4.89
CA GLY A 13 -13.07 -0.64 4.69
C GLY A 13 -13.01 0.64 3.84
N CYS A 14 -11.85 1.00 3.28
CA CYS A 14 -11.75 2.11 2.32
C CYS A 14 -12.24 1.66 0.93
N LYS A 15 -13.26 2.34 0.40
CA LYS A 15 -13.88 1.99 -0.89
C LYS A 15 -13.01 2.38 -2.08
N ASN A 16 -12.14 3.37 -1.93
CA ASN A 16 -11.33 3.94 -3.00
C ASN A 16 -10.07 4.64 -2.46
N ALA A 17 -9.19 5.06 -3.36
CA ALA A 17 -7.95 5.77 -3.04
C ALA A 17 -8.17 7.11 -2.30
N TYR A 18 -9.31 7.77 -2.53
CA TYR A 18 -9.64 9.03 -1.86
C TYR A 18 -9.90 8.82 -0.37
N GLU A 19 -10.68 7.81 0.01
CA GLU A 19 -10.90 7.48 1.43
C GLU A 19 -9.59 7.09 2.11
N PHE A 20 -8.76 6.28 1.44
CA PHE A 20 -7.44 5.91 1.95
C PHE A 20 -6.53 7.14 2.14
N TRP A 21 -6.54 8.08 1.20
CA TRP A 21 -5.82 9.36 1.33
C TRP A 21 -6.28 10.16 2.56
N LYS A 22 -7.60 10.27 2.74
CA LYS A 22 -8.18 11.01 3.88
C LYS A 22 -7.83 10.39 5.23
N VAL A 23 -7.75 9.06 5.31
CA VAL A 23 -7.41 8.34 6.55
C VAL A 23 -5.91 8.42 6.86
N THR A 24 -5.05 8.24 5.84
CA THR A 24 -3.59 8.21 6.05
C THR A 24 -2.93 9.57 6.21
N GLY A 25 -3.56 10.65 5.71
CA GLY A 25 -3.00 12.00 5.76
C GLY A 25 -1.78 12.21 4.86
N LEU A 26 -1.46 11.25 3.99
CA LEU A 26 -0.37 11.34 3.02
C LEU A 26 -0.63 12.43 1.98
N SER A 27 0.40 12.77 1.19
CA SER A 27 0.17 13.61 0.01
C SER A 27 -0.75 12.88 -0.99
N GLN A 28 -1.62 13.64 -1.68
CA GLN A 28 -2.50 13.06 -2.69
C GLN A 28 -1.70 12.36 -3.82
N PRO A 29 -0.64 12.94 -4.40
CA PRO A 29 0.15 12.26 -5.43
C PRO A 29 0.78 10.96 -4.94
N THR A 30 1.36 10.95 -3.74
CA THR A 30 1.95 9.74 -3.13
C THR A 30 0.88 8.67 -2.93
N THR A 31 -0.28 9.06 -2.43
CA THR A 31 -1.38 8.13 -2.17
C THR A 31 -1.86 7.46 -3.45
N TYR A 32 -2.18 8.26 -4.47
CA TYR A 32 -2.69 7.73 -5.74
C TYR A 32 -1.64 6.91 -6.49
N ARG A 33 -0.36 7.27 -6.40
CA ARG A 33 0.73 6.45 -6.96
C ARG A 33 0.77 5.08 -6.29
N LEU A 34 0.87 5.04 -4.96
CA LEU A 34 1.00 3.79 -4.21
C LEU A 34 -0.24 2.90 -4.31
N TYR A 35 -1.43 3.51 -4.35
CA TYR A 35 -2.68 2.76 -4.47
C TYR A 35 -2.84 2.14 -5.86
N ASN A 36 -2.44 2.83 -6.94
CA ASN A 36 -2.70 2.36 -8.30
C ASN A 36 -1.55 1.57 -8.93
N ASP A 37 -0.33 1.70 -8.41
CA ASP A 37 0.87 1.04 -8.94
C ASP A 37 1.48 0.09 -7.89
N PRO A 38 1.27 -1.23 -8.01
CA PRO A 38 1.85 -2.23 -7.12
C PRO A 38 3.39 -2.26 -7.11
N SER A 39 4.04 -1.74 -8.16
CA SER A 39 5.51 -1.66 -8.22
C SER A 39 6.06 -0.47 -7.44
N ALA A 40 5.22 0.52 -7.12
CA ALA A 40 5.63 1.68 -6.35
C ALA A 40 5.87 1.30 -4.89
N TYR A 41 7.12 1.41 -4.44
CA TYR A 41 7.47 1.09 -3.06
C TYR A 41 7.30 2.33 -2.14
N PRO A 42 6.59 2.21 -1.00
CA PRO A 42 6.45 3.32 -0.06
C PRO A 42 7.77 3.61 0.67
N SER A 43 8.08 4.90 0.88
CA SER A 43 9.17 5.31 1.76
C SER A 43 8.92 4.87 3.20
N LYS A 44 9.95 4.84 4.04
CA LYS A 44 9.81 4.54 5.48
C LYS A 44 8.75 5.40 6.15
N GLU A 45 8.79 6.71 5.93
CA GLU A 45 7.82 7.67 6.47
C GLU A 45 6.38 7.34 6.01
N THR A 46 6.22 6.96 4.74
CA THR A 46 4.92 6.57 4.20
C THR A 46 4.42 5.28 4.85
N GLN A 47 5.29 4.28 5.02
CA GLN A 47 4.95 3.03 5.71
C GLN A 47 4.51 3.32 7.14
N GLU A 48 5.26 4.15 7.88
CA GLU A 48 4.90 4.54 9.24
C GLU A 48 3.54 5.25 9.32
N ALA A 49 3.23 6.13 8.37
CA ALA A 49 1.94 6.80 8.30
C ALA A 49 0.79 5.80 8.11
N ILE A 50 0.95 4.83 7.20
CA ILE A 50 -0.05 3.77 6.98
C ILE A 50 -0.20 2.90 8.23
N CYS A 51 0.91 2.49 8.85
CA CYS A 51 0.90 1.69 10.07
C CYS A 51 0.18 2.41 11.21
N LYS A 52 0.44 3.71 11.41
CA LYS A 52 -0.23 4.53 12.43
C LYS A 52 -1.72 4.71 12.13
N ALA A 53 -2.10 4.95 10.87
CA ALA A 53 -3.48 5.23 10.49
C ALA A 53 -4.40 4.01 10.64
N PHE A 54 -3.90 2.81 10.36
CA PHE A 54 -4.68 1.57 10.39
C PHE A 54 -4.31 0.62 11.53
N ASN A 55 -3.39 1.03 12.42
CA ASN A 55 -2.80 0.16 13.44
C ASN A 55 -2.29 -1.18 12.85
N ALA A 56 -1.59 -1.08 11.71
CA ALA A 56 -1.16 -2.20 10.89
C ALA A 56 0.36 -2.36 10.89
N GLN A 57 0.83 -3.52 10.43
CA GLN A 57 2.23 -3.85 10.19
C GLN A 57 2.58 -3.71 8.70
N PRO A 58 3.84 -3.39 8.35
CA PRO A 58 4.25 -3.27 6.94
C PRO A 58 3.98 -4.52 6.10
N GLY A 59 4.11 -5.71 6.69
CA GLY A 59 3.85 -6.99 6.01
C GLY A 59 2.38 -7.23 5.63
N GLU A 60 1.45 -6.43 6.15
CA GLU A 60 0.02 -6.51 5.77
C GLU A 60 -0.27 -5.82 4.44
N PHE A 61 0.61 -4.91 4.00
CA PHE A 61 0.45 -4.16 2.74
C PHE A 61 1.69 -4.17 1.83
N LEU A 62 2.69 -4.99 2.17
CA LEU A 62 3.87 -5.28 1.36
C LEU A 62 4.06 -6.79 1.22
N ARG A 63 4.30 -7.26 -0.01
CA ARG A 63 4.49 -8.69 -0.29
C ARG A 63 5.74 -8.90 -1.13
N TYR A 64 6.58 -9.83 -0.70
CA TYR A 64 7.58 -10.40 -1.60
C TYR A 64 6.88 -11.38 -2.53
N VAL A 65 7.04 -11.15 -3.83
CA VAL A 65 6.67 -12.10 -4.88
C VAL A 65 8.01 -12.53 -5.48
N PRO A 66 8.38 -13.82 -5.41
CA PRO A 66 9.53 -14.31 -6.15
C PRO A 66 9.27 -14.04 -7.63
N ASP A 67 10.33 -13.71 -8.37
CA ASP A 67 10.25 -13.85 -9.82
C ASP A 67 10.09 -15.34 -10.04
N ASP A 68 8.87 -15.80 -10.34
CA ASP A 68 8.69 -17.18 -10.75
C ASP A 68 9.64 -17.39 -11.92
N ASN A 69 10.56 -18.34 -11.71
CA ASN A 69 11.42 -18.86 -12.76
C ASN A 69 10.53 -19.10 -13.98
N GLU A 70 11.07 -18.78 -15.16
CA GLU A 70 10.54 -19.28 -16.43
C GLU A 70 10.06 -20.72 -16.21
N ASP A 71 8.74 -20.94 -16.20
CA ASP A 71 8.18 -22.27 -16.25
C ASP A 71 8.66 -22.87 -17.58
N GLU A 72 9.67 -23.75 -17.51
CA GLU A 72 10.07 -24.70 -18.55
C GLU A 72 8.93 -25.66 -18.91
#